data_AF-A0A8K0I952-F1
#
_entry.id   AF-A0A8K0I952-F1
#
_cell.length_a   1.000
_cell.length_b   1.000
_cell.length_c   1.000
_cell.angle_alpha   90.00
_cell.angle_beta   90.00
_cell.angle_gamma   90.00
#
_symmetry.space_group_name_H-M   'P 1'
#
loop_
_entity.id
_entity.type
_entity.pdbx_description
1 polymer ?
#
loop_
_entity_poly.entity_id
_entity_poly.type
_entity_poly.pdbx_seq_one_letter_code
_entity_poly.pdbx_strand_id
1 'polypeptide(L)'
;MATVGGEDNGAVNGGECHDLKSILAADERDFLVRNNGDQVNIANLEGKTVGLNFSASWCPPCRRFTPKLIETYGELSSEGKDFEIVFVSGDRDGDSFNGYFSKMPWLAIPFSDSKARDRLNELFKVRGIPHLVILGARGEVLNEKGVQAVREYGSEAYPFTLEKINKLKEEEEAAKREQTLQTVLVSPSRDYLISNNGNKVSVSELEGKVVLLYFTINGRKPCDKFTLVLARIYRNLKERGESFEVVMVSLDEEESSFKEGFATMPWLAIPFQDKKSCEKLARYFELRPIPTLVVLGADGKTLHKNIAEVVEEHGEEAWEGFPFSQDKMDVLAEKVKAKLEAQTLESLLVSGELDYVIGKDGVKVPVSELMGKNILLYFSAKWCGPCRAFLPKLIEEYSKIKDKDGAFEVVFISSDRDQNSFEDFFSGMPWLALPFGDERKKSLNRIFKIRGIPSLVAIGPTGKTVTTDARHLLMIHGADAYPFTEERIKQLEDQIEEMAKGWPEKLKHDLHEEHELALTRCGRYGCDGCDGLGEKWSYRCTECNFDLHPRCALVENKEKTGEEQGKTKEGYVCEGDVCRKA
;
A
#
# COMPACT_ATOMS: atom_id res chain seq x y z
N MET A 1 1.98 5.90 -52.27
CA MET A 1 2.83 4.84 -51.70
C MET A 1 3.40 5.41 -50.41
N ALA A 2 3.11 4.95 -49.20
CA ALA A 2 2.47 3.74 -48.72
C ALA A 2 1.60 4.07 -47.49
N THR A 3 0.60 3.23 -47.28
CA THR A 3 -0.34 3.19 -46.16
C THR A 3 0.37 2.87 -44.84
N VAL A 4 0.08 3.64 -43.78
CA VAL A 4 0.38 3.27 -42.38
C VAL A 4 -0.94 2.86 -41.73
N GLY A 5 -0.94 1.64 -41.17
CA GLY A 5 -2.12 0.96 -40.63
C GLY A 5 -2.67 1.64 -39.39
N GLY A 6 -4.00 1.81 -39.38
CA GLY A 6 -4.77 2.11 -38.18
C GLY A 6 -4.95 0.84 -37.36
N GLU A 7 -4.68 0.94 -36.07
CA GLU A 7 -5.02 -0.06 -35.08
C GLU A 7 -6.54 -0.16 -34.95
N ASP A 8 -7.01 -1.40 -34.98
CA ASP A 8 -8.39 -1.84 -34.97
C ASP A 8 -9.01 -1.63 -33.57
N ASN A 9 -9.56 -0.44 -33.34
CA ASN A 9 -10.48 -0.20 -32.24
C ASN A 9 -11.83 -0.81 -32.60
N GLY A 10 -12.03 -2.06 -32.16
CA GLY A 10 -13.30 -2.78 -32.23
C GLY A 10 -14.41 -2.03 -31.48
N ALA A 11 -15.03 -1.08 -32.17
CA ALA A 11 -16.30 -0.49 -31.80
C ALA A 11 -17.34 -1.61 -31.81
N VAL A 12 -17.89 -1.93 -30.63
CA VAL A 12 -19.08 -2.75 -30.52
C VAL A 12 -20.20 -2.01 -31.26
N ASN A 13 -20.64 -2.59 -32.37
CA ASN A 13 -21.75 -2.09 -33.19
C ASN A 13 -22.95 -1.72 -32.30
N GLY A 14 -23.42 -0.49 -32.43
CA GLY A 14 -24.68 -0.06 -31.88
C GLY A 14 -25.86 -0.68 -32.64
N GLY A 15 -26.91 -1.04 -31.90
CA GLY A 15 -28.25 -1.16 -32.48
C GLY A 15 -29.01 -2.48 -32.30
N GLU A 16 -28.79 -3.27 -31.24
CA GLU A 16 -29.76 -4.32 -30.89
C GLU A 16 -30.65 -3.87 -29.73
N CYS A 17 -31.90 -3.54 -30.08
CA CYS A 17 -32.99 -3.23 -29.15
C CYS A 17 -33.51 -4.54 -28.56
N HIS A 18 -32.89 -5.01 -27.47
CA HIS A 18 -33.41 -6.13 -26.71
C HIS A 18 -34.52 -5.62 -25.78
N ASP A 19 -35.78 -5.81 -26.12
CA ASP A 19 -36.89 -5.63 -25.18
C ASP A 19 -36.53 -6.33 -23.84
N LEU A 20 -36.78 -5.70 -22.68
CA LEU A 20 -36.43 -6.23 -21.35
C LEU A 20 -36.92 -7.67 -21.16
N LYS A 21 -38.04 -8.02 -21.79
CA LYS A 21 -38.55 -9.39 -21.86
C LYS A 21 -37.56 -10.36 -22.50
N SER A 22 -36.94 -9.99 -23.63
CA SER A 22 -35.93 -10.82 -24.31
C SER A 22 -34.66 -11.03 -23.49
N ILE A 23 -34.30 -10.07 -22.64
CA ILE A 23 -33.13 -10.15 -21.76
C ILE A 23 -33.43 -11.05 -20.55
N LEU A 24 -34.58 -10.85 -19.91
CA LEU A 24 -34.90 -11.40 -18.59
C LEU A 24 -35.71 -12.70 -18.63
N ALA A 25 -36.43 -13.00 -19.71
CA ALA A 25 -37.22 -14.22 -19.84
C ALA A 25 -36.36 -15.43 -20.23
N ALA A 26 -36.80 -16.61 -19.84
CA ALA A 26 -36.30 -17.89 -20.38
C ALA A 26 -37.46 -18.60 -21.09
N ASP A 27 -37.17 -19.61 -21.95
CA ASP A 27 -38.10 -20.29 -22.86
C ASP A 27 -39.58 -20.30 -22.41
N GLU A 28 -39.86 -20.74 -21.18
CA GLU A 28 -41.21 -20.78 -20.58
C GLU A 28 -41.39 -19.88 -19.34
N ARG A 29 -40.37 -19.12 -18.91
CA ARG A 29 -40.44 -18.24 -17.73
C ARG A 29 -40.60 -16.78 -18.12
N ASP A 30 -41.74 -16.20 -17.72
CA ASP A 30 -42.06 -14.78 -17.89
C ASP A 30 -42.13 -13.99 -16.57
N PHE A 31 -41.65 -14.57 -15.47
CA PHE A 31 -41.69 -13.96 -14.13
C PHE A 31 -40.32 -13.86 -13.45
N LEU A 32 -40.20 -12.91 -12.52
CA LEU A 32 -39.13 -12.76 -11.53
C LEU A 32 -39.70 -13.07 -10.13
N VAL A 33 -38.83 -13.25 -9.13
CA VAL A 33 -39.25 -13.51 -7.75
C VAL A 33 -38.91 -12.36 -6.82
N ARG A 34 -39.80 -12.06 -5.88
CA ARG A 34 -39.54 -11.22 -4.71
C ARG A 34 -38.91 -12.04 -3.59
N ASN A 35 -38.33 -11.35 -2.61
CA ASN A 35 -37.72 -11.96 -1.43
C ASN A 35 -38.71 -12.69 -0.49
N ASN A 36 -40.02 -12.49 -0.69
CA ASN A 36 -41.11 -13.20 -0.01
C ASN A 36 -41.63 -14.40 -0.82
N GLY A 37 -41.06 -14.67 -2.01
CA GLY A 37 -41.47 -15.75 -2.91
C GLY A 37 -42.52 -15.37 -3.96
N ASP A 38 -43.07 -14.15 -3.91
CA ASP A 38 -44.08 -13.72 -4.89
C ASP A 38 -43.49 -13.63 -6.30
N GLN A 39 -44.27 -14.09 -7.28
CA GLN A 39 -43.92 -13.98 -8.70
C GLN A 39 -44.38 -12.64 -9.26
N VAL A 40 -43.50 -11.98 -10.01
CA VAL A 40 -43.77 -10.70 -10.67
C VAL A 40 -43.55 -10.87 -12.16
N ASN A 41 -44.58 -10.59 -12.97
CA ASN A 41 -44.47 -10.68 -14.42
C ASN A 41 -43.43 -9.66 -14.93
N ILE A 42 -42.55 -10.09 -15.84
CA ILE A 42 -41.50 -9.26 -16.42
C ILE A 42 -42.08 -8.04 -17.16
N ALA A 43 -43.29 -8.14 -17.73
CA ALA A 43 -43.97 -7.02 -18.37
C ALA A 43 -44.19 -5.82 -17.40
N ASN A 44 -44.21 -6.05 -16.09
CA ASN A 44 -44.34 -4.97 -15.10
C ASN A 44 -43.08 -4.10 -14.98
N LEU A 45 -41.98 -4.49 -15.63
CA LEU A 45 -40.73 -3.71 -15.70
C LEU A 45 -40.66 -2.86 -16.98
N GLU A 46 -41.63 -2.99 -17.90
CA GLU A 46 -41.67 -2.19 -19.12
C GLU A 46 -41.74 -0.69 -18.78
N GLY A 47 -40.91 0.12 -19.44
CA GLY A 47 -40.82 1.55 -19.16
C GLY A 47 -39.88 1.93 -18.00
N LYS A 48 -39.42 0.97 -17.19
CA LYS A 48 -38.55 1.23 -16.03
C LYS A 48 -37.07 1.23 -16.41
N THR A 49 -36.28 1.97 -15.63
CA THR A 49 -34.82 1.78 -15.59
C THR A 49 -34.54 0.54 -14.74
N VAL A 50 -33.77 -0.42 -15.24
CA VAL A 50 -33.53 -1.70 -14.57
C VAL A 50 -32.04 -1.90 -14.27
N GLY A 51 -31.69 -2.13 -13.01
CA GLY A 51 -30.34 -2.51 -12.60
C GLY A 51 -30.18 -4.02 -12.48
N LEU A 52 -29.33 -4.64 -13.30
CA LEU A 52 -28.93 -6.05 -13.15
C LEU A 52 -27.78 -6.17 -12.15
N ASN A 53 -28.09 -6.62 -10.94
CA ASN A 53 -27.14 -6.74 -9.85
C ASN A 53 -26.55 -8.16 -9.78
N PHE A 54 -25.34 -8.35 -10.31
CA PHE A 54 -24.60 -9.60 -10.21
C PHE A 54 -23.79 -9.60 -8.91
N SER A 55 -24.17 -10.48 -7.99
CA SER A 55 -23.64 -10.49 -6.63
C SER A 55 -23.75 -11.88 -6.00
N ALA A 56 -23.06 -12.12 -4.87
CA ALA A 56 -23.15 -13.37 -4.14
C ALA A 56 -22.87 -13.19 -2.64
N SER A 57 -23.48 -14.05 -1.82
CA SER A 57 -23.37 -14.03 -0.36
C SER A 57 -21.94 -14.26 0.12
N TRP A 58 -21.19 -15.13 -0.55
CA TRP A 58 -19.82 -15.49 -0.21
C TRP A 58 -18.81 -14.37 -0.51
N CYS A 59 -19.16 -13.39 -1.35
CA CYS A 59 -18.25 -12.34 -1.80
C CYS A 59 -18.19 -11.13 -0.84
N PRO A 60 -17.05 -10.85 -0.16
CA PRO A 60 -16.95 -9.74 0.78
C PRO A 60 -17.13 -8.33 0.16
N PRO A 61 -16.56 -8.02 -1.02
CA PRO A 61 -16.88 -6.77 -1.74
C PRO A 61 -18.36 -6.58 -2.05
N CYS A 62 -19.10 -7.65 -2.36
CA CYS A 62 -20.54 -7.61 -2.59
C CYS A 62 -21.30 -7.21 -1.32
N ARG A 63 -21.03 -7.90 -0.20
CA ARG A 63 -21.65 -7.61 1.10
C ARG A 63 -21.41 -6.17 1.57
N ARG A 64 -20.26 -5.58 1.21
CA ARG A 64 -19.95 -4.16 1.50
C ARG A 64 -20.71 -3.19 0.61
N PHE A 65 -21.03 -3.56 -0.63
CA PHE A 65 -21.74 -2.69 -1.57
C PHE A 65 -23.26 -2.70 -1.38
N THR A 66 -23.85 -3.85 -1.01
CA THR A 66 -25.31 -4.01 -0.90
C THR A 66 -26.00 -2.98 -0.01
N PRO A 67 -25.50 -2.59 1.18
CA PRO A 67 -26.14 -1.58 2.00
C PRO A 67 -26.28 -0.23 1.27
N LYS A 68 -25.26 0.17 0.50
CA LYS A 68 -25.30 1.41 -0.29
C LYS A 68 -26.32 1.33 -1.42
N LEU A 69 -26.42 0.17 -2.08
CA LEU A 69 -27.41 -0.05 -3.14
C LEU A 69 -28.84 -0.05 -2.59
N ILE A 70 -29.07 -0.60 -1.37
CA ILE A 70 -30.36 -0.55 -0.69
C ILE A 70 -30.74 0.90 -0.36
N GLU A 71 -29.81 1.69 0.17
CA GLU A 71 -30.02 3.12 0.46
C GLU A 71 -30.44 3.87 -0.82
N THR A 72 -29.66 3.74 -1.90
CA THR A 72 -29.97 4.39 -3.19
C THR A 72 -31.30 3.93 -3.78
N TYR A 73 -31.63 2.65 -3.69
CA TYR A 73 -32.93 2.13 -4.14
C TYR A 73 -34.09 2.74 -3.34
N GLY A 74 -33.95 2.82 -2.01
CA GLY A 74 -34.95 3.41 -1.12
C GLY A 74 -35.19 4.90 -1.40
N GLU A 75 -34.12 5.67 -1.60
CA GLU A 75 -34.18 7.09 -1.96
C GLU A 75 -34.96 7.27 -3.28
N LEU A 76 -34.55 6.58 -4.34
CA LEU A 76 -35.20 6.66 -5.66
C LEU A 76 -36.68 6.23 -5.61
N SER A 77 -37.00 5.19 -4.83
CA SER A 77 -38.38 4.76 -4.63
C SER A 77 -39.19 5.83 -3.88
N SER A 78 -38.62 6.49 -2.88
CA SER A 78 -39.31 7.55 -2.11
C SER A 78 -39.57 8.81 -2.95
N GLU A 79 -38.72 9.07 -3.95
CA GLU A 79 -38.88 10.14 -4.94
C GLU A 79 -39.84 9.78 -6.08
N GLY A 80 -40.38 8.56 -6.09
CA GLY A 80 -41.27 8.07 -7.14
C GLY A 80 -40.57 7.84 -8.49
N LYS A 81 -39.26 7.54 -8.49
CA LYS A 81 -38.53 7.19 -9.72
C LYS A 81 -38.85 5.76 -10.15
N ASP A 82 -39.01 5.56 -11.46
CA ASP A 82 -39.23 4.26 -12.08
C ASP A 82 -37.92 3.46 -12.21
N PHE A 83 -37.37 3.05 -11.06
CA PHE A 83 -36.15 2.24 -10.96
C PHE A 83 -36.44 0.90 -10.30
N GLU A 84 -36.03 -0.21 -10.93
CA GLU A 84 -36.13 -1.56 -10.36
C GLU A 84 -34.77 -2.27 -10.43
N ILE A 85 -34.50 -3.18 -9.50
CA ILE A 85 -33.28 -4.00 -9.51
C ILE A 85 -33.65 -5.47 -9.70
N VAL A 86 -32.88 -6.18 -10.52
CA VAL A 86 -32.96 -7.63 -10.68
C VAL A 86 -31.65 -8.25 -10.22
N PHE A 87 -31.71 -9.00 -9.13
CA PHE A 87 -30.59 -9.74 -8.58
C PHE A 87 -30.32 -10.99 -9.42
N VAL A 88 -29.07 -11.10 -9.89
CA VAL A 88 -28.52 -12.25 -10.60
C VAL A 88 -27.50 -12.91 -9.66
N SER A 89 -27.93 -13.95 -8.96
CA SER A 89 -27.11 -14.58 -7.93
C SER A 89 -25.96 -15.41 -8.49
N GLY A 90 -24.77 -15.23 -7.92
CA GLY A 90 -23.62 -16.13 -8.06
C GLY A 90 -23.46 -17.11 -6.89
N ASP A 91 -24.49 -17.32 -6.08
CA ASP A 91 -24.48 -18.29 -4.99
C ASP A 91 -24.50 -19.73 -5.52
N ARG A 92 -23.89 -20.64 -4.76
CA ARG A 92 -23.69 -22.05 -5.16
C ARG A 92 -24.85 -22.95 -4.75
N ASP A 93 -25.67 -22.50 -3.81
CA ASP A 93 -26.79 -23.24 -3.24
C ASP A 93 -27.95 -22.31 -2.88
N GLY A 94 -29.14 -22.90 -2.74
CA GLY A 94 -30.39 -22.17 -2.50
C GLY A 94 -30.47 -21.51 -1.13
N ASP A 95 -29.82 -22.08 -0.10
CA ASP A 95 -29.85 -21.52 1.26
C ASP A 95 -29.02 -20.23 1.33
N SER A 96 -27.83 -20.24 0.73
CA SER A 96 -26.97 -19.07 0.55
C SER A 96 -27.70 -17.96 -0.24
N PHE A 97 -28.38 -18.33 -1.32
CA PHE A 97 -29.22 -17.40 -2.09
C PHE A 97 -30.32 -16.77 -1.23
N ASN A 98 -31.15 -17.60 -0.58
CA ASN A 98 -32.28 -17.13 0.21
C ASN A 98 -31.83 -16.26 1.40
N GLY A 99 -30.78 -16.69 2.10
CA GLY A 99 -30.22 -15.96 3.24
C GLY A 99 -29.72 -14.57 2.87
N TYR A 100 -29.14 -14.40 1.69
CA TYR A 100 -28.67 -13.10 1.20
C TYR A 100 -29.77 -12.25 0.57
N PHE A 101 -30.61 -12.87 -0.27
CA PHE A 101 -31.71 -12.20 -0.96
C PHE A 101 -32.82 -11.71 -0.03
N SER A 102 -33.02 -12.37 1.13
CA SER A 102 -33.98 -11.94 2.16
C SER A 102 -33.79 -10.49 2.65
N LYS A 103 -32.58 -9.94 2.48
CA LYS A 103 -32.21 -8.57 2.89
C LYS A 103 -32.41 -7.53 1.80
N MET A 104 -32.78 -7.95 0.59
CA MET A 104 -32.87 -7.10 -0.59
C MET A 104 -34.33 -6.74 -0.89
N PRO A 105 -34.68 -5.46 -1.10
CA PRO A 105 -36.07 -5.03 -1.34
C PRO A 105 -36.56 -5.21 -2.79
N TRP A 106 -35.74 -5.79 -3.67
CA TRP A 106 -35.95 -5.85 -5.12
C TRP A 106 -36.17 -7.29 -5.64
N LEU A 107 -36.23 -7.45 -6.97
CA LEU A 107 -36.53 -8.72 -7.64
C LEU A 107 -35.28 -9.58 -7.88
N ALA A 108 -35.45 -10.86 -8.18
CA ALA A 108 -34.36 -11.76 -8.59
C ALA A 108 -34.76 -12.69 -9.74
N ILE A 109 -33.76 -13.11 -10.51
CA ILE A 109 -33.89 -14.33 -11.33
C ILE A 109 -34.04 -15.51 -10.37
N PRO A 110 -35.05 -16.39 -10.54
CA PRO A 110 -35.22 -17.54 -9.67
C PRO A 110 -33.94 -18.37 -9.59
N PHE A 111 -33.55 -18.80 -8.39
CA PHE A 111 -32.32 -19.56 -8.20
C PHE A 111 -32.27 -20.86 -9.04
N SER A 112 -33.43 -21.48 -9.24
CA SER A 112 -33.62 -22.67 -10.07
C SER A 112 -33.34 -22.45 -11.56
N ASP A 113 -33.37 -21.20 -12.05
CA ASP A 113 -33.08 -20.86 -13.44
C ASP A 113 -31.59 -20.52 -13.61
N SER A 114 -30.72 -21.53 -13.49
CA SER A 114 -29.27 -21.34 -13.68
C SER A 114 -28.94 -20.93 -15.12
N LYS A 115 -29.66 -21.44 -16.12
CA LYS A 115 -29.45 -21.12 -17.53
C LYS A 115 -29.61 -19.64 -17.82
N ALA A 116 -30.66 -18.99 -17.29
CA ALA A 116 -30.82 -17.55 -17.46
C ALA A 116 -29.71 -16.76 -16.76
N ARG A 117 -29.28 -17.18 -15.55
CA ARG A 117 -28.17 -16.54 -14.84
C ARG A 117 -26.86 -16.64 -15.61
N ASP A 118 -26.54 -17.82 -16.16
CA ASP A 118 -25.32 -18.04 -16.95
C ASP A 118 -25.35 -17.23 -18.25
N ARG A 119 -26.49 -17.23 -18.96
CA ARG A 119 -26.69 -16.40 -20.15
C ARG A 119 -26.50 -14.91 -19.88
N LEU A 120 -27.01 -14.40 -18.75
CA LEU A 120 -26.84 -13.00 -18.36
C LEU A 120 -25.38 -12.68 -18.02
N ASN A 121 -24.67 -13.59 -17.35
CA ASN A 121 -23.22 -13.41 -17.09
C ASN A 121 -22.43 -13.31 -18.40
N GLU A 122 -22.73 -14.15 -19.38
CA GLU A 122 -22.08 -14.14 -20.69
C GLU A 122 -22.44 -12.88 -21.50
N LEU A 123 -23.72 -12.54 -21.60
CA LEU A 123 -24.23 -11.40 -22.36
C LEU A 123 -23.59 -10.09 -21.91
N PHE A 124 -23.49 -9.89 -20.59
CA PHE A 124 -22.90 -8.69 -19.98
C PHE A 124 -21.41 -8.85 -19.65
N LYS A 125 -20.77 -9.93 -20.10
CA LYS A 125 -19.33 -10.19 -19.96
C LYS A 125 -18.83 -10.01 -18.52
N VAL A 126 -19.57 -10.54 -17.55
CA VAL A 126 -19.29 -10.37 -16.13
C VAL A 126 -18.03 -11.14 -15.73
N ARG A 127 -16.92 -10.43 -15.50
CA ARG A 127 -15.61 -11.03 -15.11
C ARG A 127 -15.34 -11.04 -13.60
N GLY A 128 -16.21 -10.41 -12.81
CA GLY A 128 -16.06 -10.32 -11.36
C GLY A 128 -17.25 -9.61 -10.71
N ILE A 129 -17.48 -9.90 -9.43
CA ILE A 129 -18.60 -9.36 -8.64
C ILE A 129 -18.10 -8.53 -7.44
N PRO A 130 -18.81 -7.47 -7.01
CA PRO A 130 -20.11 -7.02 -7.51
C PRO A 130 -20.02 -6.39 -8.89
N HIS A 131 -21.03 -6.65 -9.73
CA HIS A 131 -21.21 -6.02 -11.03
C HIS A 131 -22.66 -5.53 -11.15
N LEU A 132 -22.88 -4.33 -11.68
CA LEU A 132 -24.20 -3.72 -11.80
C LEU A 132 -24.30 -3.06 -13.17
N VAL A 133 -25.15 -3.61 -14.03
CA VAL A 133 -25.44 -3.04 -15.35
C VAL A 133 -26.78 -2.33 -15.28
N ILE A 134 -26.82 -1.09 -15.74
CA ILE A 134 -28.06 -0.30 -15.81
C ILE A 134 -28.61 -0.37 -17.24
N LEU A 135 -29.86 -0.80 -17.33
CA LEU A 135 -30.64 -0.90 -18.55
C LEU A 135 -31.71 0.18 -18.58
N GLY A 136 -31.99 0.70 -19.77
CA GLY A 136 -33.08 1.62 -20.03
C GLY A 136 -34.41 0.91 -20.24
N ALA A 137 -35.44 1.70 -20.45
CA ALA A 137 -36.81 1.24 -20.64
C ALA A 137 -37.01 0.26 -21.81
N ARG A 138 -36.10 0.28 -22.80
CA ARG A 138 -36.13 -0.60 -23.99
C ARG A 138 -35.02 -1.64 -23.96
N GLY A 139 -34.43 -1.86 -22.78
CA GLY A 139 -33.33 -2.79 -22.54
C GLY A 139 -31.98 -2.37 -23.14
N GLU A 140 -31.85 -1.11 -23.58
CA GLU A 140 -30.55 -0.56 -23.96
C GLU A 140 -29.64 -0.42 -22.74
N VAL A 141 -28.34 -0.67 -22.90
CA VAL A 141 -27.38 -0.50 -21.80
C VAL A 141 -27.10 0.99 -21.61
N LEU A 142 -27.56 1.56 -20.49
CA LEU A 142 -27.28 2.95 -20.13
C LEU A 142 -25.90 3.11 -19.48
N ASN A 143 -25.48 2.11 -18.69
CA ASN A 143 -24.20 2.14 -17.97
C ASN A 143 -23.78 0.76 -17.44
N GLU A 144 -22.64 0.26 -17.90
CA GLU A 144 -22.03 -1.01 -17.42
C GLU A 144 -21.29 -0.86 -16.09
N LYS A 145 -20.98 0.37 -15.66
CA LYS A 145 -20.26 0.69 -14.42
C LYS A 145 -21.20 1.17 -13.31
N GLY A 146 -22.39 0.56 -13.20
CA GLY A 146 -23.41 0.94 -12.22
C GLY A 146 -22.91 0.89 -10.77
N VAL A 147 -22.02 -0.06 -10.42
CA VAL A 147 -21.43 -0.12 -9.07
C VAL A 147 -20.66 1.15 -8.75
N GLN A 148 -19.89 1.66 -9.70
CA GLN A 148 -19.13 2.90 -9.55
C GLN A 148 -20.07 4.09 -9.42
N ALA A 149 -21.05 4.21 -10.32
CA ALA A 149 -22.03 5.29 -10.30
C ALA A 149 -22.80 5.37 -8.96
N VAL A 150 -23.27 4.24 -8.43
CA VAL A 150 -23.97 4.19 -7.13
C VAL A 150 -23.03 4.52 -5.97
N ARG A 151 -21.77 4.05 -6.01
CA ARG A 151 -20.79 4.38 -4.96
C ARG A 151 -20.44 5.85 -4.92
N GLU A 152 -20.28 6.48 -6.09
CA GLU A 152 -19.85 7.87 -6.22
C GLU A 152 -21.00 8.84 -5.98
N TYR A 153 -22.16 8.60 -6.59
CA TYR A 153 -23.23 9.59 -6.69
C TYR A 153 -24.58 9.12 -6.11
N GLY A 154 -24.73 7.84 -5.71
CA GLY A 154 -25.97 7.34 -5.14
C GLY A 154 -27.19 7.56 -6.03
N SER A 155 -28.26 8.12 -5.48
CA SER A 155 -29.50 8.45 -6.19
C SER A 155 -29.35 9.61 -7.20
N GLU A 156 -28.41 10.54 -6.97
CA GLU A 156 -28.16 11.67 -7.88
C GLU A 156 -27.70 11.22 -9.27
N ALA A 157 -27.14 10.01 -9.38
CA ALA A 157 -26.76 9.44 -10.66
C ALA A 157 -27.96 9.09 -11.55
N TYR A 158 -29.18 8.92 -11.02
CA TYR A 158 -30.35 8.51 -11.80
C TYR A 158 -30.58 9.43 -13.03
N PRO A 159 -30.86 8.89 -14.23
CA PRO A 159 -31.11 7.48 -14.59
C PRO A 159 -29.86 6.64 -14.87
N PHE A 160 -28.72 7.04 -14.31
CA PHE A 160 -27.40 6.43 -14.41
C PHE A 160 -26.78 6.41 -15.81
N THR A 161 -27.30 7.21 -16.75
CA THR A 161 -26.73 7.32 -18.11
C THR A 161 -25.32 7.87 -18.07
N LEU A 162 -24.47 7.46 -19.03
CA LEU A 162 -23.13 8.02 -19.16
C LEU A 162 -23.15 9.56 -19.29
N GLU A 163 -24.13 10.13 -19.99
CA GLU A 163 -24.31 11.59 -20.08
C GLU A 163 -24.56 12.22 -18.69
N LYS A 164 -25.44 11.64 -17.88
CA LYS A 164 -25.72 12.13 -16.52
C LYS A 164 -24.48 12.02 -15.63
N ILE A 165 -23.74 10.91 -15.71
CA ILE A 165 -22.50 10.73 -14.94
C ILE A 165 -21.42 11.72 -15.39
N ASN A 166 -21.26 11.94 -16.70
CA ASN A 166 -20.29 12.92 -17.22
C ASN A 166 -20.66 14.33 -16.80
N LYS A 167 -21.95 14.69 -16.83
CA LYS A 167 -22.42 15.99 -16.35
C LYS A 167 -22.10 16.19 -14.86
N LEU A 168 -22.35 15.19 -14.01
CA LEU A 168 -22.01 15.26 -12.59
C LEU A 168 -20.50 15.43 -12.37
N LYS A 169 -19.67 14.75 -13.16
CA LYS A 169 -18.20 14.91 -13.15
C LYS A 169 -17.78 16.30 -13.58
N GLU A 170 -18.37 16.84 -14.64
CA GLU A 170 -18.09 18.19 -15.12
C GLU A 170 -18.48 19.26 -14.09
N GLU A 171 -19.62 19.09 -13.42
CA GLU A 171 -20.08 19.92 -12.31
C GLU A 171 -19.11 19.85 -11.12
N GLU A 172 -18.63 18.66 -10.78
CA GLU A 172 -17.64 18.47 -9.71
C GLU A 172 -16.29 19.13 -10.05
N GLU A 173 -15.80 18.95 -11.28
CA GLU A 173 -14.56 19.58 -11.75
C GLU A 173 -14.70 21.09 -11.89
N ALA A 174 -15.87 21.61 -12.28
CA ALA A 174 -16.15 23.03 -12.24
C ALA A 174 -16.14 23.57 -10.81
N ALA A 175 -16.78 22.87 -9.87
CA ALA A 175 -16.78 23.22 -8.45
C ALA A 175 -15.37 23.17 -7.84
N LYS A 176 -14.49 22.25 -8.30
CA LYS A 176 -13.06 22.23 -7.93
C LYS A 176 -12.28 23.41 -8.52
N ARG A 177 -12.59 23.85 -9.75
CA ARG A 177 -11.96 25.05 -10.35
C ARG A 177 -12.35 26.34 -9.64
N GLU A 178 -13.62 26.43 -9.23
CA GLU A 178 -14.20 27.56 -8.49
C GLU A 178 -14.09 27.37 -6.97
N GLN A 179 -13.28 26.41 -6.51
CA GLN A 179 -13.10 26.10 -5.11
C GLN A 179 -12.61 27.33 -4.34
N THR A 180 -13.26 27.60 -3.20
CA THR A 180 -12.86 28.62 -2.24
C THR A 180 -12.85 28.00 -0.84
N LEU A 181 -12.27 28.69 0.14
CA LEU A 181 -12.35 28.22 1.54
C LEU A 181 -13.80 28.09 2.01
N GLN A 182 -14.68 28.99 1.58
CA GLN A 182 -16.09 28.96 1.94
C GLN A 182 -16.78 27.70 1.39
N THR A 183 -16.57 27.35 0.12
CA THR A 183 -17.22 26.17 -0.48
C THR A 183 -16.73 24.84 0.10
N VAL A 184 -15.52 24.82 0.67
CA VAL A 184 -14.93 23.64 1.32
C VAL A 184 -15.33 23.55 2.79
N LEU A 185 -15.21 24.64 3.55
CA LEU A 185 -15.32 24.61 5.02
C LEU A 185 -16.67 25.07 5.57
N VAL A 186 -17.58 25.62 4.75
CA VAL A 186 -18.93 25.99 5.20
C VAL A 186 -19.95 24.94 4.76
N SER A 187 -20.87 24.62 5.66
CA SER A 187 -22.06 23.82 5.38
C SER A 187 -23.32 24.65 5.63
N PRO A 188 -24.50 24.27 5.10
CA PRO A 188 -25.75 25.01 5.35
C PRO A 188 -26.08 25.18 6.84
N SER A 189 -25.54 24.32 7.70
CA SER A 189 -25.75 24.35 9.15
C SER A 189 -24.57 24.91 9.96
N ARG A 190 -23.43 25.25 9.33
CA ARG A 190 -22.22 25.68 10.05
C ARG A 190 -21.28 26.52 9.18
N ASP A 191 -20.92 27.68 9.70
CA ASP A 191 -19.95 28.64 9.13
C ASP A 191 -18.72 28.87 10.04
N TYR A 192 -18.56 28.10 11.12
CA TYR A 192 -17.51 28.26 12.12
C TYR A 192 -16.72 26.96 12.38
N LEU A 193 -15.48 27.10 12.83
CA LEU A 193 -14.63 26.04 13.38
C LEU A 193 -14.52 26.18 14.90
N ILE A 194 -13.96 25.18 15.58
CA ILE A 194 -13.71 25.24 17.03
C ILE A 194 -12.21 25.18 17.34
N SER A 195 -11.79 25.94 18.35
CA SER A 195 -10.48 25.75 18.99
C SER A 195 -10.54 24.67 20.08
N ASN A 196 -9.39 24.23 20.56
CA ASN A 196 -9.28 23.24 21.65
C ASN A 196 -9.92 23.69 22.97
N ASN A 197 -10.09 24.99 23.19
CA ASN A 197 -10.78 25.58 24.33
C ASN A 197 -12.29 25.73 24.11
N GLY A 198 -12.82 25.28 22.97
CA GLY A 198 -14.24 25.34 22.63
C GLY A 198 -14.72 26.68 22.04
N ASN A 199 -13.82 27.63 21.79
CA ASN A 199 -14.19 28.89 21.16
C ASN A 199 -14.53 28.66 19.69
N LYS A 200 -15.60 29.33 19.22
CA LYS A 200 -15.98 29.34 17.81
C LYS A 200 -15.17 30.38 17.05
N VAL A 201 -14.66 30.01 15.89
CA VAL A 201 -13.90 30.87 14.97
C VAL A 201 -14.60 30.85 13.62
N SER A 202 -14.95 32.02 13.07
CA SER A 202 -15.64 32.07 11.77
C SER A 202 -14.70 31.58 10.66
N VAL A 203 -15.23 30.84 9.69
CA VAL A 203 -14.46 30.41 8.51
C VAL A 203 -13.94 31.62 7.72
N SER A 204 -14.65 32.75 7.74
CA SER A 204 -14.19 34.00 7.11
C SER A 204 -12.90 34.55 7.70
N GLU A 205 -12.57 34.23 8.96
CA GLU A 205 -11.29 34.65 9.59
C GLU A 205 -10.07 33.90 9.02
N LEU A 206 -10.30 32.85 8.22
CA LEU A 206 -9.25 32.10 7.54
C LEU A 206 -9.00 32.61 6.10
N GLU A 207 -9.82 33.54 5.59
CA GLU A 207 -9.63 34.09 4.25
C GLU A 207 -8.26 34.75 4.10
N GLY A 208 -7.57 34.45 2.99
CA GLY A 208 -6.20 34.92 2.74
C GLY A 208 -5.09 34.15 3.48
N LYS A 209 -5.44 33.13 4.30
CA LYS A 209 -4.46 32.23 4.92
C LYS A 209 -4.31 30.94 4.12
N VAL A 210 -3.12 30.35 4.16
CA VAL A 210 -2.94 28.96 3.73
C VAL A 210 -3.62 28.05 4.76
N VAL A 211 -4.49 27.14 4.31
CA VAL A 211 -5.25 26.25 5.20
C VAL A 211 -4.85 24.80 4.98
N LEU A 212 -4.40 24.13 6.04
CA LEU A 212 -4.01 22.73 5.99
C LEU A 212 -5.13 21.87 6.58
N LEU A 213 -5.83 21.10 5.74
CA LEU A 213 -6.86 20.17 6.20
C LEU A 213 -6.19 18.86 6.64
N TYR A 214 -6.21 18.61 7.94
CA TYR A 214 -5.58 17.46 8.56
C TYR A 214 -6.61 16.36 8.85
N PHE A 215 -6.64 15.33 8.02
CA PHE A 215 -7.53 14.17 8.17
C PHE A 215 -6.86 13.10 9.04
N THR A 216 -7.52 12.75 10.14
CA THR A 216 -6.91 11.89 11.17
C THR A 216 -7.93 11.03 11.91
N ILE A 217 -7.42 9.95 12.51
CA ILE A 217 -8.13 9.05 13.42
C ILE A 217 -7.25 8.88 14.64
N ASN A 218 -7.77 9.21 15.81
CA ASN A 218 -7.05 9.12 17.08
C ASN A 218 -6.78 7.65 17.47
N GLY A 219 -5.61 7.38 18.05
CA GLY A 219 -5.20 6.04 18.49
C GLY A 219 -4.66 5.14 17.37
N ARG A 220 -4.64 5.63 16.12
CA ARG A 220 -3.99 4.93 15.01
C ARG A 220 -2.51 5.34 14.97
N LYS A 221 -1.60 4.40 15.24
CA LYS A 221 -0.15 4.68 15.34
C LYS A 221 0.46 5.60 14.27
N PRO A 222 0.15 5.49 12.96
CA PRO A 222 0.66 6.41 11.95
C PRO A 222 0.16 7.85 12.15
N CYS A 223 -1.11 8.02 12.53
CA CYS A 223 -1.70 9.31 12.85
C CYS A 223 -1.06 9.93 14.10
N ASP A 224 -0.91 9.15 15.17
CA ASP A 224 -0.35 9.66 16.43
C ASP A 224 1.07 10.19 16.24
N LYS A 225 1.90 9.45 15.49
CA LYS A 225 3.26 9.89 15.14
C LYS A 225 3.24 11.16 14.30
N PHE A 226 2.37 11.21 13.30
CA PHE A 226 2.25 12.35 12.39
C PHE A 226 1.77 13.62 13.12
N THR A 227 0.76 13.50 13.98
CA THR A 227 0.23 14.60 14.81
C THR A 227 1.35 15.28 15.60
N LEU A 228 2.27 14.50 16.20
CA LEU A 228 3.40 15.05 16.96
C LEU A 228 4.35 15.88 16.09
N VAL A 229 4.63 15.44 14.86
CA VAL A 229 5.48 16.16 13.91
C VAL A 229 4.76 17.41 13.41
N LEU A 230 3.49 17.29 13.02
CA LEU A 230 2.69 18.41 12.55
C LEU A 230 2.56 19.51 13.61
N ALA A 231 2.40 19.16 14.90
CA ALA A 231 2.35 20.13 15.98
C ALA A 231 3.67 20.91 16.17
N ARG A 232 4.81 20.30 15.86
CA ARG A 232 6.12 20.99 15.87
C ARG A 232 6.25 21.92 14.66
N ILE A 233 5.89 21.45 13.48
CA ILE A 233 5.82 22.27 12.25
C ILE A 233 4.92 23.48 12.47
N TYR A 234 3.74 23.29 13.07
CA TYR A 234 2.79 24.35 13.38
C TYR A 234 3.44 25.46 14.21
N ARG A 235 4.12 25.10 15.32
CA ARG A 235 4.80 26.08 16.18
C ARG A 235 5.90 26.82 15.43
N ASN A 236 6.74 26.11 14.67
CA ASN A 236 7.82 26.73 13.90
C ASN A 236 7.30 27.75 12.87
N LEU A 237 6.20 27.41 12.16
CA LEU A 237 5.59 28.33 11.19
C LEU A 237 4.95 29.54 11.88
N LYS A 238 4.28 29.36 13.02
CA LYS A 238 3.70 30.49 13.79
C LYS A 238 4.80 31.41 14.35
N GLU A 239 5.91 30.86 14.86
CA GLU A 239 7.06 31.64 15.35
C GLU A 239 7.70 32.49 14.25
N ARG A 240 7.66 32.02 12.99
CA ARG A 240 8.13 32.76 11.81
C ARG A 240 7.13 33.79 11.28
N GLY A 241 5.94 33.88 11.87
CA GLY A 241 4.88 34.80 11.45
C GLY A 241 4.19 34.39 10.14
N GLU A 242 4.26 33.12 9.75
CA GLU A 242 3.59 32.63 8.54
C GLU A 242 2.06 32.72 8.67
N SER A 243 1.40 33.13 7.60
CA SER A 243 -0.05 33.31 7.55
C SER A 243 -0.76 32.01 7.14
N PHE A 244 -1.05 31.17 8.14
CA PHE A 244 -1.68 29.87 7.90
C PHE A 244 -2.54 29.41 9.09
N GLU A 245 -3.36 28.39 8.86
CA GLU A 245 -4.04 27.64 9.91
C GLU A 245 -4.16 26.15 9.57
N VAL A 246 -4.12 25.29 10.59
CA VAL A 246 -4.46 23.87 10.43
C VAL A 246 -5.92 23.67 10.84
N VAL A 247 -6.67 22.90 10.07
CA VAL A 247 -8.04 22.52 10.37
C VAL A 247 -8.11 21.00 10.45
N MET A 248 -8.30 20.49 11.65
CA MET A 248 -8.45 19.07 11.90
C MET A 248 -9.84 18.59 11.42
N VAL A 249 -9.81 17.58 10.56
CA VAL A 249 -10.98 16.84 10.09
C VAL A 249 -10.90 15.45 10.71
N SER A 250 -11.54 15.28 11.86
CA SER A 250 -11.56 13.99 12.56
C SER A 250 -12.51 13.02 11.86
N LEU A 251 -12.02 11.80 11.69
CA LEU A 251 -12.76 10.63 11.20
C LEU A 251 -13.02 9.63 12.34
N ASP A 252 -13.00 10.10 13.58
CA ASP A 252 -13.28 9.28 14.76
C ASP A 252 -14.77 8.92 14.84
N GLU A 253 -15.05 7.69 15.26
CA GLU A 253 -16.42 7.25 15.48
C GLU A 253 -16.99 7.76 16.82
N GLU A 254 -16.13 7.96 17.81
CA GLU A 254 -16.51 8.35 19.18
C GLU A 254 -16.03 9.75 19.56
N GLU A 255 -16.89 10.52 20.25
CA GLU A 255 -16.58 11.89 20.68
C GLU A 255 -15.44 11.93 21.72
N SER A 256 -15.33 10.89 22.55
CA SER A 256 -14.24 10.69 23.50
C SER A 256 -12.88 10.68 22.79
N SER A 257 -12.75 9.88 21.72
CA SER A 257 -11.52 9.78 20.93
C SER A 257 -11.16 11.11 20.27
N PHE A 258 -12.16 11.81 19.72
CA PHE A 258 -11.97 13.17 19.18
C PHE A 258 -11.43 14.13 20.24
N LYS A 259 -12.08 14.18 21.42
CA LYS A 259 -11.68 15.08 22.51
C LYS A 259 -10.28 14.80 23.01
N GLU A 260 -9.93 13.52 23.19
CA GLU A 260 -8.59 13.11 23.61
C GLU A 260 -7.52 13.56 22.61
N GLY A 261 -7.73 13.30 21.31
CA GLY A 261 -6.80 13.69 20.26
C GLY A 261 -6.70 15.21 20.05
N PHE A 262 -7.78 15.96 20.31
CA PHE A 262 -7.86 17.40 20.05
C PHE A 262 -7.45 18.29 21.24
N ALA A 263 -7.63 17.85 22.48
CA ALA A 263 -7.55 18.69 23.68
C ALA A 263 -6.24 19.48 23.81
N THR A 264 -5.12 18.93 23.32
CA THR A 264 -3.79 19.55 23.43
C THR A 264 -3.30 20.17 22.11
N MET A 265 -4.11 20.12 21.06
CA MET A 265 -3.68 20.55 19.74
C MET A 265 -3.79 22.08 19.57
N PRO A 266 -2.82 22.72 18.90
CA PRO A 266 -2.77 24.18 18.80
C PRO A 266 -3.65 24.76 17.69
N TRP A 267 -4.37 23.91 16.96
CA TRP A 267 -5.08 24.27 15.73
C TRP A 267 -6.60 24.17 15.88
N LEU A 268 -7.32 24.51 14.81
CA LEU A 268 -8.77 24.44 14.77
C LEU A 268 -9.28 23.05 14.35
N ALA A 269 -10.55 22.77 14.58
CA ALA A 269 -11.21 21.56 14.12
C ALA A 269 -12.62 21.85 13.60
N ILE A 270 -13.10 20.98 12.70
CA ILE A 270 -14.53 20.88 12.44
C ILE A 270 -15.19 20.27 13.70
N PRO A 271 -16.29 20.86 14.21
CA PRO A 271 -16.99 20.30 15.37
C PRO A 271 -17.39 18.84 15.15
N PHE A 272 -17.20 17.99 16.16
CA PHE A 272 -17.51 16.55 16.08
C PHE A 272 -18.95 16.26 15.67
N GLN A 273 -19.89 17.13 16.02
CA GLN A 273 -21.31 16.99 15.67
C GLN A 273 -21.57 17.12 14.15
N ASP A 274 -20.65 17.74 13.39
CA ASP A 274 -20.75 17.92 11.94
C ASP A 274 -20.01 16.81 11.17
N LYS A 275 -20.26 15.55 11.56
CA LYS A 275 -19.67 14.36 10.90
C LYS A 275 -19.91 14.33 9.39
N LYS A 276 -21.09 14.76 8.95
CA LYS A 276 -21.46 14.81 7.53
C LYS A 276 -20.50 15.68 6.72
N SER A 277 -20.05 16.81 7.27
CA SER A 277 -19.05 17.65 6.61
C SER A 277 -17.69 16.94 6.53
N CYS A 278 -17.25 16.27 7.60
CA CYS A 278 -16.02 15.47 7.58
C CYS A 278 -16.06 14.37 6.52
N GLU A 279 -17.17 13.62 6.43
CA GLU A 279 -17.39 12.56 5.44
C GLU A 279 -17.47 13.12 4.00
N LYS A 280 -18.10 14.28 3.81
CA LYS A 280 -18.14 14.98 2.53
C LYS A 280 -16.72 15.37 2.09
N LEU A 281 -15.93 15.97 2.98
CA LEU A 281 -14.55 16.34 2.70
C LEU A 281 -13.67 15.13 2.40
N ALA A 282 -13.84 14.04 3.16
CA ALA A 282 -13.11 12.81 2.93
C ALA A 282 -13.37 12.22 1.53
N ARG A 283 -14.61 12.32 1.04
CA ARG A 283 -14.98 11.94 -0.32
C ARG A 283 -14.41 12.92 -1.35
N TYR A 284 -14.59 14.21 -1.13
CA TYR A 284 -14.16 15.28 -2.05
C TYR A 284 -12.66 15.25 -2.34
N PHE A 285 -11.84 14.95 -1.34
CA PHE A 285 -10.38 14.82 -1.48
C PHE A 285 -9.90 13.39 -1.76
N GLU A 286 -10.82 12.44 -1.96
CA GLU A 286 -10.51 11.05 -2.34
C GLU A 286 -9.47 10.39 -1.40
N LEU A 287 -9.60 10.56 -0.08
CA LEU A 287 -8.55 10.22 0.89
C LEU A 287 -8.02 8.78 0.77
N ARG A 288 -6.74 8.61 0.42
CA ARG A 288 -5.94 7.38 0.61
C ARG A 288 -4.44 7.73 0.62
N PRO A 289 -3.61 7.34 1.63
CA PRO A 289 -3.91 6.79 2.96
C PRO A 289 -4.11 7.86 4.05
N ILE A 290 -4.55 7.46 5.26
CA ILE A 290 -4.63 8.31 6.48
C ILE A 290 -3.35 8.08 7.33
N PRO A 291 -2.75 9.10 7.98
CA PRO A 291 -3.13 10.52 7.96
C PRO A 291 -2.98 11.14 6.57
N THR A 292 -3.84 12.10 6.25
CA THR A 292 -3.76 12.90 5.02
C THR A 292 -3.68 14.38 5.41
N LEU A 293 -2.82 15.14 4.73
CA LEU A 293 -2.70 16.57 4.94
C LEU A 293 -2.86 17.30 3.60
N VAL A 294 -4.06 17.84 3.35
CA VAL A 294 -4.38 18.63 2.15
C VAL A 294 -3.94 20.06 2.39
N VAL A 295 -3.34 20.71 1.39
CA VAL A 295 -2.96 22.12 1.47
C VAL A 295 -3.85 22.94 0.55
N LEU A 296 -4.54 23.92 1.14
CA LEU A 296 -5.30 24.94 0.43
C LEU A 296 -4.50 26.25 0.44
N GLY A 297 -4.36 26.88 -0.71
CA GLY A 297 -3.74 28.18 -0.86
C GLY A 297 -4.58 29.29 -0.22
N ALA A 298 -3.99 30.48 -0.13
CA ALA A 298 -4.67 31.69 0.37
C ALA A 298 -5.90 32.09 -0.47
N ASP A 299 -5.97 31.63 -1.72
CA ASP A 299 -7.12 31.78 -2.62
C ASP A 299 -8.20 30.69 -2.41
N GLY A 300 -7.97 29.75 -1.50
CA GLY A 300 -8.85 28.61 -1.21
C GLY A 300 -8.74 27.44 -2.18
N LYS A 301 -7.85 27.50 -3.17
CA LYS A 301 -7.62 26.41 -4.12
C LYS A 301 -6.71 25.35 -3.53
N THR A 302 -6.89 24.10 -3.94
CA THR A 302 -6.03 23.00 -3.51
C THR A 302 -4.65 23.11 -4.16
N LEU A 303 -3.62 23.35 -3.35
CA LEU A 303 -2.21 23.34 -3.77
C LEU A 303 -1.65 21.92 -3.79
N HIS A 304 -2.03 21.09 -2.81
CA HIS A 304 -1.53 19.73 -2.72
C HIS A 304 -2.56 18.80 -2.07
N LYS A 305 -2.77 17.61 -2.66
CA LYS A 305 -3.79 16.65 -2.21
C LYS A 305 -3.36 15.84 -0.99
N ASN A 306 -2.07 15.61 -0.79
CA ASN A 306 -1.56 14.97 0.43
C ASN A 306 -0.07 15.22 0.66
N ILE A 307 0.31 16.21 1.49
CA ILE A 307 1.73 16.43 1.85
C ILE A 307 2.20 15.57 3.03
N ALA A 308 1.38 14.63 3.51
CA ALA A 308 1.75 13.78 4.63
C ALA A 308 3.00 12.93 4.34
N GLU A 309 3.18 12.47 3.10
CA GLU A 309 4.37 11.71 2.70
C GLU A 309 5.64 12.56 2.76
N VAL A 310 5.58 13.82 2.33
CA VAL A 310 6.69 14.80 2.43
C VAL A 310 7.06 15.03 3.91
N VAL A 311 6.05 15.18 4.78
CA VAL A 311 6.26 15.36 6.22
C VAL A 311 6.79 14.08 6.86
N GLU A 312 6.37 12.90 6.42
CA GLU A 312 6.92 11.62 6.88
C GLU A 312 8.40 11.48 6.47
N GLU A 313 8.73 11.92 5.25
CA GLU A 313 10.05 11.84 4.68
C GLU A 313 11.05 12.81 5.33
N HIS A 314 10.68 14.07 5.48
CA HIS A 314 11.58 15.12 5.96
C HIS A 314 11.39 15.47 7.44
N GLY A 315 10.36 14.91 8.09
CA GLY A 315 10.04 15.20 9.48
C GLY A 315 9.76 16.69 9.70
N GLU A 316 10.44 17.28 10.68
CA GLU A 316 10.31 18.71 10.95
C GLU A 316 10.83 19.57 9.80
N GLU A 317 11.90 19.16 9.08
CA GLU A 317 12.47 19.95 7.97
C GLU A 317 11.49 20.17 6.81
N ALA A 318 10.40 19.40 6.75
CA ALA A 318 9.31 19.60 5.78
C ALA A 318 8.71 21.01 5.82
N TRP A 319 8.76 21.72 6.96
CA TRP A 319 8.24 23.09 7.05
C TRP A 319 8.98 24.06 6.11
N GLU A 320 10.23 23.76 5.72
CA GLU A 320 10.97 24.59 4.75
C GLU A 320 10.35 24.58 3.34
N GLY A 321 9.58 23.54 3.05
CA GLY A 321 8.78 23.44 1.84
C GLY A 321 7.50 24.27 1.88
N PHE A 322 7.11 24.87 3.00
CA PHE A 322 5.87 25.66 3.13
C PHE A 322 5.85 26.88 2.16
N PRO A 323 4.70 27.21 1.53
CA PRO A 323 3.37 26.59 1.61
C PRO A 323 3.16 25.39 0.68
N PHE A 324 4.22 24.65 0.35
CA PHE A 324 4.21 23.46 -0.50
C PHE A 324 3.77 23.76 -1.95
N SER A 325 4.07 24.97 -2.43
CA SER A 325 4.04 25.25 -3.87
C SER A 325 5.18 24.53 -4.57
N GLN A 326 5.04 24.30 -5.88
CA GLN A 326 6.06 23.61 -6.68
C GLN A 326 7.47 24.23 -6.48
N ASP A 327 7.59 25.55 -6.61
CA ASP A 327 8.88 26.25 -6.42
C ASP A 327 9.49 26.02 -5.02
N LYS A 328 8.67 25.92 -3.97
CA LYS A 328 9.16 25.66 -2.61
C LYS A 328 9.57 24.20 -2.42
N MET A 329 8.84 23.29 -3.06
CA MET A 329 9.20 21.87 -3.09
C MET A 329 10.52 21.65 -3.82
N ASP A 330 10.76 22.37 -4.91
CA ASP A 330 12.02 22.32 -5.66
C ASP A 330 13.20 22.82 -4.80
N VAL A 331 13.01 23.92 -4.05
CA VAL A 331 14.01 24.41 -3.09
C VAL A 331 14.30 23.41 -1.97
N LEU A 332 13.27 22.75 -1.43
CA LEU A 332 13.45 21.70 -0.42
C LEU A 332 14.22 20.52 -1.01
N ALA A 333 13.90 20.09 -2.23
CA ALA A 333 14.58 19.00 -2.92
C ALA A 333 16.07 19.31 -3.14
N GLU A 334 16.40 20.52 -3.60
CA GLU A 334 17.80 20.94 -3.78
C GLU A 334 18.58 21.00 -2.45
N LYS A 335 17.94 21.42 -1.35
CA LYS A 335 18.56 21.38 -0.01
C LYS A 335 18.83 19.95 0.45
N VAL A 336 17.87 19.05 0.24
CA VAL A 336 18.02 17.62 0.58
C VAL A 336 19.16 17.01 -0.22
N LYS A 337 19.22 17.30 -1.53
CA LYS A 337 20.32 16.90 -2.41
C LYS A 337 21.67 17.43 -1.93
N ALA A 338 21.76 18.73 -1.61
CA ALA A 338 22.98 19.33 -1.08
C ALA A 338 23.42 18.68 0.26
N LYS A 339 22.47 18.34 1.13
CA LYS A 339 22.73 17.63 2.40
C LYS A 339 23.28 16.23 2.17
N LEU A 340 22.75 15.49 1.19
CA LEU A 340 23.25 14.17 0.79
C LEU A 340 24.65 14.28 0.14
N GLU A 341 24.87 15.30 -0.69
CA GLU A 341 26.18 15.55 -1.31
C GLU A 341 27.26 15.92 -0.30
N ALA A 342 26.88 16.63 0.77
CA ALA A 342 27.74 17.02 1.88
C ALA A 342 27.86 15.95 2.99
N GLN A 343 27.16 14.82 2.86
CA GLN A 343 27.21 13.75 3.85
C GLN A 343 28.63 13.20 3.99
N THR A 344 29.12 13.16 5.24
CA THR A 344 30.37 12.50 5.63
C THR A 344 30.10 11.41 6.66
N LEU A 345 31.10 10.58 6.95
CA LEU A 345 30.96 9.54 7.96
C LEU A 345 30.79 10.16 9.35
N GLU A 346 31.52 11.24 9.64
CA GLU A 346 31.38 11.96 10.90
C GLU A 346 29.99 12.59 11.04
N SER A 347 29.41 13.11 9.96
CA SER A 347 28.04 13.65 10.01
C SER A 347 26.99 12.59 10.39
N LEU A 348 27.30 11.29 10.19
CA LEU A 348 26.44 10.17 10.56
C LEU A 348 26.77 9.60 11.95
N LEU A 349 28.05 9.43 12.26
CA LEU A 349 28.51 8.67 13.42
C LEU A 349 29.10 9.53 14.54
N VAL A 350 29.19 10.86 14.41
CA VAL A 350 29.65 11.75 15.49
C VAL A 350 28.49 12.61 16.00
N SER A 351 28.29 12.63 17.32
CA SER A 351 27.28 13.49 17.97
C SER A 351 27.78 14.01 19.32
N GLY A 352 28.25 15.26 19.36
CA GLY A 352 28.87 15.83 20.56
C GLY A 352 30.12 15.04 20.95
N GLU A 353 30.17 14.55 22.20
CA GLU A 353 31.26 13.69 22.70
C GLU A 353 31.14 12.22 22.25
N LEU A 354 30.07 11.84 21.54
CA LEU A 354 29.91 10.50 20.98
C LEU A 354 30.61 10.42 19.61
N ASP A 355 31.93 10.36 19.64
CA ASP A 355 32.83 10.29 18.47
C ASP A 355 33.47 8.90 18.27
N TYR A 356 32.93 7.87 18.92
CA TYR A 356 33.46 6.51 18.90
C TYR A 356 32.37 5.45 18.68
N VAL A 357 32.78 4.28 18.21
CA VAL A 357 32.02 3.02 18.24
C VAL A 357 32.70 2.06 19.24
N ILE A 358 32.08 0.93 19.55
CA ILE A 358 32.63 -0.05 20.48
C ILE A 358 33.00 -1.35 19.76
N GLY A 359 34.17 -1.88 20.07
CA GLY A 359 34.60 -3.22 19.70
C GLY A 359 34.22 -4.24 20.78
N LYS A 360 34.85 -5.42 20.70
CA LYS A 360 34.74 -6.44 21.75
C LYS A 360 35.21 -5.89 23.10
N ASP A 361 34.58 -6.41 24.15
CA ASP A 361 34.88 -6.05 25.55
C ASP A 361 34.73 -4.55 25.88
N GLY A 362 33.97 -3.82 25.06
CA GLY A 362 33.67 -2.40 25.28
C GLY A 362 34.79 -1.43 24.89
N VAL A 363 35.83 -1.89 24.18
CA VAL A 363 36.91 -1.04 23.68
C VAL A 363 36.35 0.05 22.77
N LYS A 364 36.62 1.32 23.09
CA LYS A 364 36.19 2.46 22.28
C LYS A 364 37.12 2.64 21.08
N VAL A 365 36.55 2.63 19.89
CA VAL A 365 37.22 2.86 18.61
C VAL A 365 36.75 4.21 18.06
N PRO A 366 37.63 5.22 17.94
CA PRO A 366 37.27 6.52 17.35
C PRO A 366 36.70 6.38 15.94
N VAL A 367 35.68 7.17 15.61
CA VAL A 367 35.07 7.20 14.26
C VAL A 367 36.10 7.63 13.20
N SER A 368 37.10 8.43 13.57
CA SER A 368 38.21 8.80 12.69
C SER A 368 39.00 7.61 12.16
N GLU A 369 39.06 6.48 12.89
CA GLU A 369 39.70 5.24 12.43
C GLU A 369 38.86 4.44 11.43
N LEU A 370 37.60 4.84 11.23
CA LEU A 370 36.70 4.27 10.24
C LEU A 370 36.70 5.06 8.92
N MET A 371 37.34 6.23 8.90
CA MET A 371 37.43 7.06 7.70
C MET A 371 38.16 6.34 6.56
N GLY A 372 37.63 6.47 5.34
CA GLY A 372 38.17 5.78 4.17
C GLY A 372 37.78 4.30 4.05
N LYS A 373 37.01 3.75 4.99
CA LYS A 373 36.51 2.37 4.92
C LYS A 373 35.12 2.30 4.30
N ASN A 374 34.81 1.18 3.65
CA ASN A 374 33.44 0.82 3.31
C ASN A 374 32.76 0.26 4.56
N ILE A 375 31.60 0.81 4.92
CA ILE A 375 30.90 0.49 6.17
C ILE A 375 29.49 0.01 5.89
N LEU A 376 29.12 -1.13 6.46
CA LEU A 376 27.72 -1.53 6.58
C LEU A 376 27.17 -1.13 7.94
N LEU A 377 26.15 -0.28 7.96
CA LEU A 377 25.35 -0.01 9.16
C LEU A 377 24.29 -1.11 9.30
N TYR A 378 24.39 -1.92 10.35
CA TYR A 378 23.53 -3.09 10.57
C TYR A 378 22.50 -2.84 11.67
N PHE A 379 21.27 -2.56 11.26
CA PHE A 379 20.14 -2.35 12.17
C PHE A 379 19.47 -3.70 12.49
N SER A 380 19.55 -4.12 13.75
CA SER A 380 19.13 -5.47 14.15
C SER A 380 18.84 -5.58 15.64
N ALA A 381 18.32 -6.71 16.09
CA ALA A 381 18.09 -6.99 17.51
C ALA A 381 18.02 -8.48 17.81
N LYS A 382 18.38 -8.86 19.04
CA LYS A 382 18.30 -10.23 19.52
C LYS A 382 16.88 -10.78 19.48
N TRP A 383 15.89 -9.99 19.89
CA TRP A 383 14.49 -10.45 19.97
C TRP A 383 13.85 -10.71 18.59
N CYS A 384 14.45 -10.20 17.51
CA CYS A 384 13.94 -10.29 16.15
C CYS A 384 14.33 -11.63 15.49
N GLY A 385 13.34 -12.49 15.24
CA GLY A 385 13.55 -13.80 14.59
C GLY A 385 14.28 -13.72 13.23
N PRO A 386 13.78 -12.91 12.27
CA PRO A 386 14.43 -12.71 10.98
C PRO A 386 15.87 -12.19 11.09
N CYS A 387 16.16 -11.39 12.12
CA CYS A 387 17.49 -10.87 12.40
C CYS A 387 18.48 -11.97 12.80
N ARG A 388 18.05 -12.88 13.69
CA ARG A 388 18.84 -14.04 14.08
C ARG A 388 19.06 -15.00 12.91
N ALA A 389 18.06 -15.19 12.06
CA ALA A 389 18.17 -16.02 10.85
C ALA A 389 19.14 -15.44 9.82
N PHE A 390 19.20 -14.11 9.69
CA PHE A 390 20.10 -13.43 8.76
C PHE A 390 21.56 -13.33 9.24
N LEU A 391 21.79 -13.31 10.56
CA LEU A 391 23.12 -13.08 11.14
C LEU A 391 24.20 -14.06 10.65
N PRO A 392 24.00 -15.39 10.60
CA PRO A 392 25.03 -16.31 10.11
C PRO A 392 25.46 -16.00 8.67
N LYS A 393 24.51 -15.64 7.81
CA LYS A 393 24.78 -15.25 6.42
C LYS A 393 25.59 -13.97 6.35
N LEU A 394 25.25 -12.97 7.17
CA LEU A 394 26.02 -11.73 7.22
C LEU A 394 27.46 -11.96 7.72
N ILE A 395 27.67 -12.84 8.70
CA ILE A 395 29.01 -13.23 9.18
C ILE A 395 29.82 -13.87 8.05
N GLU A 396 29.21 -14.83 7.33
CA GLU A 396 29.85 -15.52 6.20
C GLU A 396 30.29 -14.52 5.12
N GLU A 397 29.39 -13.64 4.67
CA GLU A 397 29.71 -12.69 3.61
C GLU A 397 30.67 -11.59 4.10
N TYR A 398 30.59 -11.19 5.37
CA TYR A 398 31.55 -10.25 5.97
C TYR A 398 32.97 -10.79 5.92
N SER A 399 33.19 -12.06 6.31
CA SER A 399 34.51 -12.68 6.22
C SER A 399 35.03 -12.69 4.78
N LYS A 400 34.21 -13.11 3.81
CA LYS A 400 34.59 -13.12 2.38
C LYS A 400 34.96 -11.74 1.84
N ILE A 401 34.22 -10.69 2.23
CA ILE A 401 34.54 -9.32 1.81
C ILE A 401 35.83 -8.86 2.49
N LYS A 402 35.99 -9.10 3.80
CA LYS A 402 37.14 -8.64 4.57
C LYS A 402 38.46 -9.31 4.17
N ASP A 403 38.40 -10.56 3.71
CA ASP A 403 39.54 -11.27 3.12
C ASP A 403 39.98 -10.64 1.79
N LYS A 404 39.05 -10.05 1.02
CA LYS A 404 39.34 -9.33 -0.24
C LYS A 404 39.74 -7.88 0.00
N ASP A 405 39.14 -7.22 0.99
CA ASP A 405 39.34 -5.82 1.31
C ASP A 405 39.35 -5.58 2.83
N GLY A 406 40.54 -5.38 3.40
CA GLY A 406 40.72 -5.08 4.82
C GLY A 406 40.14 -3.72 5.25
N ALA A 407 39.79 -2.84 4.30
CA ALA A 407 39.12 -1.57 4.53
C ALA A 407 37.58 -1.70 4.51
N PHE A 408 37.05 -2.86 4.90
CA PHE A 408 35.63 -3.11 5.08
C PHE A 408 35.27 -3.33 6.56
N GLU A 409 34.18 -2.72 7.04
CA GLU A 409 33.71 -2.88 8.41
C GLU A 409 32.17 -2.90 8.51
N VAL A 410 31.65 -3.52 9.57
CA VAL A 410 30.22 -3.46 9.94
C VAL A 410 30.09 -2.73 11.28
N VAL A 411 29.08 -1.86 11.39
CA VAL A 411 28.70 -1.20 12.66
C VAL A 411 27.28 -1.63 13.02
N PHE A 412 27.16 -2.45 14.06
CA PHE A 412 25.89 -2.90 14.60
C PHE A 412 25.17 -1.78 15.37
N ILE A 413 23.90 -1.57 15.00
CA ILE A 413 23.00 -0.59 15.60
C ILE A 413 21.84 -1.36 16.23
N SER A 414 21.92 -1.54 17.56
CA SER A 414 21.01 -2.40 18.28
C SER A 414 19.62 -1.80 18.49
N SER A 415 18.60 -2.62 18.24
CA SER A 415 17.21 -2.40 18.63
C SER A 415 16.76 -3.25 19.82
N ASP A 416 17.71 -3.78 20.59
CA ASP A 416 17.43 -4.47 21.84
C ASP A 416 16.82 -3.53 22.88
N ARG A 417 16.17 -4.13 23.88
CA ARG A 417 15.39 -3.41 24.89
C ARG A 417 16.15 -3.24 26.21
N ASP A 418 17.27 -3.94 26.35
CA ASP A 418 18.10 -3.96 27.54
C ASP A 418 19.56 -4.28 27.19
N GLN A 419 20.47 -3.89 28.09
CA GLN A 419 21.91 -4.05 27.95
C GLN A 419 22.33 -5.52 27.80
N ASN A 420 21.74 -6.44 28.58
CA ASN A 420 22.14 -7.85 28.57
C ASN A 420 21.79 -8.52 27.24
N SER A 421 20.61 -8.23 26.69
CA SER A 421 20.21 -8.70 25.37
C SER A 421 21.13 -8.18 24.27
N PHE A 422 21.55 -6.91 24.38
CA PHE A 422 22.53 -6.32 23.47
C PHE A 422 23.88 -7.05 23.53
N GLU A 423 24.46 -7.21 24.72
CA GLU A 423 25.77 -7.83 24.93
C GLU A 423 25.78 -9.30 24.47
N ASP A 424 24.76 -10.08 24.86
CA ASP A 424 24.67 -11.48 24.46
C ASP A 424 24.63 -11.63 22.93
N PHE A 425 23.86 -10.79 22.24
CA PHE A 425 23.75 -10.86 20.79
C PHE A 425 25.00 -10.33 20.08
N PHE A 426 25.57 -9.23 20.57
CA PHE A 426 26.80 -8.64 20.04
C PHE A 426 28.02 -9.55 20.27
N SER A 427 28.01 -10.40 21.30
CA SER A 427 29.09 -11.36 21.58
C SER A 427 29.37 -12.30 20.40
N GLY A 428 28.35 -12.65 19.61
CA GLY A 428 28.48 -13.49 18.41
C GLY A 428 28.92 -12.77 17.13
N MET A 429 29.11 -11.45 17.16
CA MET A 429 29.39 -10.65 15.95
C MET A 429 30.87 -10.29 15.81
N PRO A 430 31.53 -10.44 14.65
CA PRO A 430 32.97 -10.19 14.48
C PRO A 430 33.33 -8.72 14.19
N TRP A 431 32.43 -7.78 14.46
CA TRP A 431 32.52 -6.38 14.02
C TRP A 431 32.19 -5.39 15.15
N LEU A 432 32.09 -4.10 14.84
CA LEU A 432 31.89 -3.00 15.79
C LEU A 432 30.40 -2.73 16.07
N ALA A 433 30.08 -1.97 17.11
CA ALA A 433 28.71 -1.56 17.42
C ALA A 433 28.63 -0.11 17.93
N LEU A 434 27.45 0.50 17.82
CA LEU A 434 27.14 1.64 18.68
C LEU A 434 26.86 1.13 20.12
N PRO A 435 27.21 1.89 21.15
CA PRO A 435 26.80 1.60 22.52
C PRO A 435 25.28 1.38 22.64
N PHE A 436 24.86 0.53 23.58
CA PHE A 436 23.44 0.39 23.88
C PHE A 436 22.85 1.71 24.39
N GLY A 437 21.62 2.03 23.97
CA GLY A 437 20.96 3.28 24.34
C GLY A 437 21.50 4.53 23.63
N ASP A 438 22.41 4.39 22.66
CA ASP A 438 23.01 5.53 21.96
C ASP A 438 21.97 6.33 21.15
N GLU A 439 21.94 7.65 21.38
CA GLU A 439 20.99 8.57 20.76
C GLU A 439 21.22 8.73 19.23
N ARG A 440 22.43 8.47 18.73
CA ARG A 440 22.74 8.48 17.28
C ARG A 440 21.84 7.53 16.52
N LYS A 441 21.43 6.41 17.13
CA LYS A 441 20.46 5.46 16.56
C LYS A 441 19.17 6.13 16.09
N LYS A 442 18.61 7.07 16.87
CA LYS A 442 17.35 7.75 16.49
C LYS A 442 17.55 8.59 15.23
N SER A 443 18.70 9.29 15.14
CA SER A 443 19.07 10.06 13.96
C SER A 443 19.26 9.16 12.74
N LEU A 444 20.02 8.07 12.88
CA LEU A 444 20.29 7.12 11.81
C LEU A 444 19.02 6.42 11.30
N ASN A 445 18.11 6.01 12.19
CA ASN A 445 16.81 5.46 11.80
C ASN A 445 15.99 6.44 10.96
N ARG A 446 16.04 7.74 11.28
CA ARG A 446 15.34 8.79 10.53
C ARG A 446 16.00 9.05 9.18
N ILE A 447 17.32 9.25 9.16
CA ILE A 447 18.11 9.53 7.94
C ILE A 447 17.91 8.42 6.91
N PHE A 448 18.00 7.16 7.34
CA PHE A 448 17.90 6.00 6.45
C PHE A 448 16.49 5.39 6.37
N LYS A 449 15.49 6.05 6.96
CA LYS A 449 14.08 5.62 6.94
C LYS A 449 13.90 4.15 7.34
N ILE A 450 14.59 3.71 8.39
CA ILE A 450 14.56 2.31 8.84
C ILE A 450 13.19 1.99 9.44
N ARG A 451 12.34 1.34 8.63
CA ARG A 451 10.97 0.93 8.99
C ARG A 451 10.90 -0.47 9.60
N GLY A 452 11.91 -1.30 9.36
CA GLY A 452 11.98 -2.68 9.82
C GLY A 452 13.41 -3.17 10.01
N ILE A 453 13.56 -4.29 10.72
CA ILE A 453 14.83 -4.97 10.94
C ILE A 453 14.69 -6.45 10.55
N PRO A 454 15.76 -7.12 10.07
CA PRO A 454 17.10 -6.57 9.86
C PRO A 454 17.19 -5.65 8.64
N SER A 455 17.99 -4.58 8.74
CA SER A 455 18.29 -3.66 7.64
C SER A 455 19.80 -3.39 7.55
N LEU A 456 20.31 -3.20 6.33
CA LEU A 456 21.71 -2.84 6.07
C LEU A 456 21.78 -1.63 5.16
N VAL A 457 22.58 -0.65 5.56
CA VAL A 457 22.90 0.53 4.75
C VAL A 457 24.40 0.52 4.44
N ALA A 458 24.76 0.60 3.17
CA ALA A 458 26.14 0.68 2.73
C ALA A 458 26.60 2.13 2.62
N ILE A 459 27.68 2.46 3.32
CA ILE A 459 28.36 3.75 3.31
C ILE A 459 29.74 3.53 2.68
N GLY A 460 30.06 4.34 1.67
CA GLY A 460 31.33 4.27 0.96
C GLY A 460 32.47 4.94 1.72
N PRO A 461 33.71 4.86 1.20
CA PRO A 461 34.92 5.36 1.88
C PRO A 461 34.92 6.88 2.11
N THR A 462 34.14 7.63 1.33
CA THR A 462 33.96 9.09 1.49
C THR A 462 32.94 9.46 2.57
N GLY A 463 32.28 8.47 3.18
CA GLY A 463 31.17 8.69 4.11
C GLY A 463 29.82 8.92 3.43
N LYS A 464 29.75 8.83 2.10
CA LYS A 464 28.50 8.92 1.33
C LYS A 464 27.74 7.60 1.33
N THR A 465 26.41 7.69 1.33
CA THR A 465 25.54 6.52 1.22
C THR A 465 25.63 5.95 -0.19
N VAL A 466 25.97 4.67 -0.28
CA VAL A 466 26.02 3.92 -1.55
C VAL A 466 24.64 3.32 -1.84
N THR A 467 24.04 2.67 -0.85
CA THR A 467 22.67 2.13 -0.99
C THR A 467 22.06 1.83 0.38
N THR A 468 20.74 1.94 0.48
CA THR A 468 19.95 1.52 1.66
C THR A 468 19.36 0.11 1.51
N ASP A 469 19.56 -0.56 0.36
CA ASP A 469 19.07 -1.92 0.08
C ASP A 469 20.18 -2.99 0.16
N ALA A 470 21.29 -2.69 0.86
CA ALA A 470 22.47 -3.55 0.91
C ALA A 470 22.16 -4.97 1.42
N ARG A 471 21.15 -5.12 2.29
CA ARG A 471 20.71 -6.43 2.79
C ARG A 471 20.18 -7.29 1.64
N HIS A 472 19.34 -6.71 0.79
CA HIS A 472 18.76 -7.44 -0.31
C HIS A 472 19.83 -7.86 -1.33
N LEU A 473 20.72 -6.93 -1.67
CA LEU A 473 21.86 -7.19 -2.57
C LEU A 473 22.76 -8.31 -2.05
N LEU A 474 23.05 -8.33 -0.74
CA LEU A 474 23.82 -9.40 -0.11
C LEU A 474 23.08 -10.74 -0.11
N MET A 475 21.75 -10.75 0.03
CA MET A 475 20.98 -11.99 -0.04
C MET A 475 20.98 -12.61 -1.45
N ILE A 476 20.98 -11.78 -2.50
CA ILE A 476 20.99 -12.26 -3.89
C ILE A 476 22.41 -12.62 -4.35
N HIS A 477 23.34 -11.67 -4.22
CA HIS A 477 24.67 -11.74 -4.83
C HIS A 477 25.79 -12.08 -3.84
N GLY A 478 25.49 -12.20 -2.54
CA GLY A 478 26.51 -12.43 -1.51
C GLY A 478 27.57 -11.34 -1.49
N ALA A 479 28.82 -11.72 -1.20
CA ALA A 479 29.98 -10.85 -1.18
C ALA A 479 30.29 -10.22 -2.55
N ASP A 480 29.81 -10.78 -3.66
CA ASP A 480 30.06 -10.22 -4.99
C ASP A 480 29.30 -8.91 -5.24
N ALA A 481 28.26 -8.63 -4.43
CA ALA A 481 27.58 -7.35 -4.37
C ALA A 481 28.52 -6.21 -4.00
N TYR A 482 29.58 -6.47 -3.22
CA TYR A 482 30.55 -5.47 -2.78
C TYR A 482 31.24 -4.79 -4.00
N PRO A 483 31.39 -3.45 -4.03
CA PRO A 483 31.15 -2.47 -2.96
C PRO A 483 29.72 -1.88 -2.89
N PHE A 484 28.72 -2.60 -3.40
CA PHE A 484 27.30 -2.25 -3.41
C PHE A 484 26.92 -1.05 -4.29
N THR A 485 27.83 -0.58 -5.14
CA THR A 485 27.56 0.54 -6.05
C THR A 485 26.60 0.15 -7.17
N GLU A 486 25.85 1.11 -7.69
CA GLU A 486 24.91 0.88 -8.80
C GLU A 486 25.62 0.27 -10.02
N GLU A 487 26.84 0.72 -10.32
CA GLU A 487 27.64 0.18 -11.43
C GLU A 487 28.01 -1.28 -11.20
N ARG A 488 28.34 -1.65 -9.95
CA ARG A 488 28.69 -3.03 -9.61
C ARG A 488 27.47 -3.94 -9.72
N ILE A 489 26.33 -3.51 -9.20
CA ILE A 489 25.09 -4.28 -9.28
C ILE A 489 24.67 -4.44 -10.74
N LYS A 490 24.73 -3.37 -11.54
CA LYS A 490 24.45 -3.44 -12.97
C LYS A 490 25.35 -4.43 -13.71
N GLN A 491 26.65 -4.47 -13.39
CA GLN A 491 27.57 -5.45 -13.97
C GLN A 491 27.16 -6.90 -13.65
N LEU A 492 26.75 -7.19 -12.42
CA LEU A 492 26.29 -8.52 -12.03
C LEU A 492 24.99 -8.90 -12.75
N GLU A 493 24.09 -7.94 -12.90
CA GLU A 493 22.83 -8.13 -13.61
C GLU A 493 23.04 -8.37 -15.11
N ASP A 494 23.92 -7.60 -15.75
CA ASP A 494 24.28 -7.76 -17.16
C ASP A 494 24.94 -9.13 -17.39
N GLN A 495 25.79 -9.60 -16.46
CA GLN A 495 26.37 -10.94 -16.51
C GLN A 495 25.29 -12.03 -16.44
N ILE A 496 24.32 -11.89 -15.55
CA ILE A 496 23.20 -12.83 -15.42
C ILE A 496 22.36 -12.83 -16.71
N GLU A 497 22.09 -11.67 -17.31
CA GLU A 497 21.31 -11.57 -18.54
C GLU A 497 22.04 -12.21 -19.73
N GLU A 498 23.36 -12.02 -19.84
CA GLU A 498 24.17 -12.70 -20.86
C GLU A 498 24.18 -14.22 -20.65
N MET A 499 24.28 -14.70 -19.41
CA MET A 499 24.17 -16.12 -19.11
C MET A 499 22.79 -16.67 -19.47
N ALA A 500 21.73 -15.90 -19.23
CA ALA A 500 20.35 -16.31 -19.50
C ALA A 500 20.09 -16.61 -20.98
N LYS A 501 20.83 -16.00 -21.92
CA LYS A 501 20.74 -16.32 -23.36
C LYS A 501 21.12 -17.75 -23.70
N GLY A 502 21.93 -18.40 -22.85
CA GLY A 502 22.37 -19.78 -23.02
C GLY A 502 21.59 -20.79 -22.19
N TRP A 503 20.63 -20.36 -21.37
CA TRP A 503 19.86 -21.24 -20.49
C TRP A 503 18.69 -21.90 -21.23
N PRO A 504 18.38 -23.18 -20.95
CA PRO A 504 17.26 -23.86 -21.58
C PRO A 504 15.93 -23.21 -21.19
N GLU A 505 15.01 -23.04 -22.14
CA GLU A 505 13.69 -22.44 -21.89
C GLU A 505 12.84 -23.28 -20.93
N LYS A 506 13.02 -24.60 -20.92
CA LYS A 506 12.37 -25.54 -20.02
C LYS A 506 13.35 -26.63 -19.58
N LEU A 507 13.20 -27.11 -18.35
CA LEU A 507 13.93 -28.28 -17.86
C LEU A 507 13.07 -29.11 -16.89
N LYS A 508 13.41 -30.39 -16.75
CA LYS A 508 12.96 -31.24 -15.65
C LYS A 508 13.99 -31.20 -14.53
N HIS A 509 13.52 -31.22 -13.28
CA HIS A 509 14.39 -31.15 -12.12
C HIS A 509 13.97 -32.18 -11.06
N ASP A 510 14.94 -32.84 -10.41
CA ASP A 510 14.67 -33.93 -9.45
C ASP A 510 13.85 -33.45 -8.22
N LEU A 511 13.96 -32.18 -7.86
CA LEU A 511 13.15 -31.58 -6.78
C LEU A 511 11.69 -31.32 -7.19
N HIS A 512 11.35 -31.42 -8.48
CA HIS A 512 10.02 -31.21 -9.00
C HIS A 512 9.79 -32.02 -10.29
N GLU A 513 9.48 -33.31 -10.14
CA GLU A 513 9.34 -34.25 -11.27
C GLU A 513 7.99 -34.17 -12.00
N GLU A 514 6.96 -33.62 -11.34
CA GLU A 514 5.58 -33.61 -11.84
C GLU A 514 5.40 -32.73 -13.08
N HIS A 515 6.08 -31.57 -13.14
CA HIS A 515 6.00 -30.61 -14.22
C HIS A 515 7.36 -30.10 -14.65
N GLU A 516 7.49 -29.70 -15.92
CA GLU A 516 8.68 -28.98 -16.38
C GLU A 516 8.71 -27.57 -15.82
N LEU A 517 9.88 -27.12 -15.39
CA LEU A 517 10.10 -25.75 -14.96
C LEU A 517 10.44 -24.89 -16.17
N ALA A 518 9.72 -23.78 -16.35
CA ALA A 518 9.96 -22.83 -17.42
C ALA A 518 10.84 -21.67 -16.94
N LEU A 519 11.84 -21.31 -17.74
CA LEU A 519 12.65 -20.12 -17.50
C LEU A 519 11.77 -18.87 -17.65
N THR A 520 11.53 -18.18 -16.55
CA THR A 520 10.54 -17.12 -16.43
C THR A 520 11.19 -15.86 -15.85
N ARG A 521 10.82 -14.70 -16.40
CA ARG A 521 11.15 -13.42 -15.75
C ARG A 521 10.25 -13.22 -14.54
N CYS A 522 10.85 -13.08 -13.37
CA CYS A 522 10.14 -12.84 -12.12
C CYS A 522 10.72 -11.62 -11.40
N GLY A 523 9.89 -10.99 -10.56
CA GLY A 523 10.40 -10.03 -9.57
C GLY A 523 11.18 -10.78 -8.48
N ARG A 524 10.92 -10.45 -7.21
CA ARG A 524 11.52 -11.15 -6.07
C ARG A 524 10.76 -12.45 -5.79
N TYR A 525 11.50 -13.54 -5.58
CA TYR A 525 10.93 -14.85 -5.25
C TYR A 525 11.82 -15.61 -4.26
N GLY A 526 11.28 -16.65 -3.63
CA GLY A 526 12.04 -17.62 -2.82
C GLY A 526 12.34 -18.85 -3.65
N CYS A 527 13.54 -19.41 -3.53
CA CYS A 527 13.93 -20.64 -4.21
C CYS A 527 13.58 -21.85 -3.34
N ASP A 528 12.72 -22.73 -3.82
CA ASP A 528 12.29 -23.94 -3.10
C ASP A 528 13.42 -24.98 -2.93
N GLY A 529 14.51 -24.85 -3.68
CA GLY A 529 15.65 -25.77 -3.59
C GLY A 529 16.67 -25.41 -2.51
N CYS A 530 16.80 -24.13 -2.16
CA CYS A 530 17.81 -23.67 -1.20
C CYS A 530 17.28 -22.68 -0.16
N ASP A 531 15.98 -22.39 -0.16
CA ASP A 531 15.29 -21.38 0.66
C ASP A 531 15.87 -19.96 0.51
N GLY A 532 16.69 -19.71 -0.52
CA GLY A 532 17.33 -18.42 -0.77
C GLY A 532 16.44 -17.47 -1.58
N LEU A 533 16.62 -16.16 -1.42
CA LEU A 533 15.94 -15.16 -2.25
C LEU A 533 16.57 -15.09 -3.65
N GLY A 534 15.72 -14.99 -4.67
CA GLY A 534 16.11 -14.76 -6.07
C GLY A 534 15.39 -13.55 -6.66
N GLU A 535 15.90 -13.07 -7.79
CA GLU A 535 15.30 -11.98 -8.56
C GLU A 535 15.57 -12.17 -10.06
N LYS A 536 14.76 -11.50 -10.88
CA LYS A 536 14.83 -11.40 -12.35
C LYS A 536 14.52 -12.68 -13.11
N TRP A 537 15.25 -13.76 -12.87
CA TRP A 537 15.11 -15.02 -13.60
C TRP A 537 14.88 -16.17 -12.63
N SER A 538 13.87 -16.99 -12.89
CA SER A 538 13.53 -18.20 -12.12
C SER A 538 13.18 -19.35 -13.06
N TYR A 539 13.48 -20.59 -12.67
CA TYR A 539 12.84 -21.76 -13.25
C TYR A 539 11.55 -22.03 -12.49
N ARG A 540 10.41 -21.71 -13.10
CA ARG A 540 9.11 -21.66 -12.44
C ARG A 540 8.14 -22.70 -12.98
N CYS A 541 7.42 -23.35 -12.08
CA CYS A 541 6.16 -24.04 -12.36
C CYS A 541 5.01 -23.19 -11.81
N THR A 542 4.19 -22.63 -12.70
CA THR A 542 3.03 -21.80 -12.30
C THR A 542 1.90 -22.62 -11.68
N GLU A 543 1.78 -23.90 -12.05
CA GLU A 543 0.72 -24.78 -11.55
C GLU A 543 0.93 -25.13 -10.08
N CYS A 544 2.18 -25.39 -9.70
CA CYS A 544 2.56 -25.78 -8.34
C CYS A 544 3.07 -24.61 -7.49
N ASN A 545 3.22 -23.41 -8.08
CA ASN A 545 3.88 -22.26 -7.45
C ASN A 545 5.26 -22.65 -6.88
N PHE A 546 6.08 -23.27 -7.73
CA PHE A 546 7.42 -23.75 -7.39
C PHE A 546 8.46 -22.98 -8.21
N ASP A 547 9.49 -22.47 -7.56
CA ASP A 547 10.51 -21.60 -8.12
C ASP A 547 11.92 -22.08 -7.73
N LEU A 548 12.81 -22.22 -8.72
CA LEU A 548 14.23 -22.43 -8.48
C LEU A 548 15.07 -21.27 -9.01
N HIS A 549 16.14 -20.93 -8.30
CA HIS A 549 17.21 -20.12 -8.88
C HIS A 549 17.75 -20.79 -10.15
N PRO A 550 18.17 -20.03 -11.18
CA PRO A 550 18.88 -20.58 -12.32
C PRO A 550 20.07 -21.46 -11.91
N ARG A 551 20.88 -21.00 -10.94
CA ARG A 551 21.98 -21.81 -10.40
C ARG A 551 21.53 -23.09 -9.69
N CYS A 552 20.35 -23.11 -9.08
CA CYS A 552 19.84 -24.31 -8.41
C CYS A 552 19.29 -25.31 -9.41
N ALA A 553 18.71 -24.82 -10.51
CA ALA A 553 18.12 -25.65 -11.56
C ALA A 553 19.14 -26.17 -12.58
N LEU A 554 20.25 -25.46 -12.78
CA LEU A 554 21.24 -25.73 -13.84
C LEU A 554 22.54 -26.39 -13.37
N VAL A 555 22.74 -26.56 -12.06
CA VAL A 555 23.92 -27.30 -11.57
C VAL A 555 23.74 -28.78 -11.92
N GLU A 556 24.63 -29.30 -12.78
CA GLU A 556 24.78 -30.74 -12.98
C GLU A 556 25.18 -31.41 -11.65
N ASN A 557 24.58 -32.55 -11.33
CA ASN A 557 25.01 -33.48 -10.27
C ASN A 557 26.48 -33.94 -10.46
N LYS A 558 27.45 -33.07 -10.19
CA LYS A 558 28.87 -33.35 -10.00
C LYS A 558 29.18 -32.81 -8.59
N GLU A 559 29.17 -33.59 -7.52
CA GLU A 559 30.04 -34.74 -7.27
C GLU A 559 29.31 -35.81 -6.42
N LYS A 560 29.07 -36.98 -7.00
CA LYS A 560 29.23 -38.26 -6.32
C LYS A 560 30.60 -38.82 -6.71
N THR A 561 31.66 -38.24 -6.15
CA THR A 561 32.97 -38.89 -6.07
C THR A 561 33.29 -39.01 -4.60
N GLY A 562 33.25 -40.25 -4.11
CA GLY A 562 33.64 -40.55 -2.75
C GLY A 562 35.12 -40.27 -2.57
N GLU A 563 35.41 -39.32 -1.69
CA GLU A 563 36.48 -39.44 -0.71
C GLU A 563 35.89 -39.01 0.63
N GLU A 564 35.82 -39.96 1.55
CA GLU A 564 35.46 -39.74 2.95
C GLU A 564 36.50 -38.84 3.63
N GLN A 565 36.04 -37.82 4.35
CA GLN A 565 36.52 -37.62 5.72
C GLN A 565 35.31 -37.39 6.63
N GLY A 566 35.06 -38.42 7.45
CA GLY A 566 33.84 -38.58 8.22
C GLY A 566 33.64 -37.53 9.31
N LYS A 567 32.36 -37.28 9.57
CA LYS A 567 31.84 -37.12 10.92
C LYS A 567 30.48 -37.83 10.97
N THR A 568 30.50 -38.97 11.64
CA THR A 568 29.35 -39.77 12.04
C THR A 568 28.25 -38.90 12.65
N LYS A 569 27.01 -39.07 12.17
CA LYS A 569 25.81 -38.60 12.90
C LYS A 569 25.78 -39.33 14.25
N GLU A 570 25.98 -38.60 15.34
CA GLU A 570 25.74 -39.12 16.69
C GLU A 570 24.22 -39.29 16.87
N GLY A 571 23.74 -40.53 16.78
CA GLY A 571 22.37 -40.89 17.11
C GLY A 571 22.22 -40.97 18.62
N TYR A 572 21.28 -40.19 19.17
CA TYR A 572 20.79 -40.42 20.53
C TYR A 572 19.61 -41.39 20.45
N VAL A 573 19.63 -42.43 21.26
CA VAL A 573 18.45 -43.27 21.49
C VAL A 573 17.82 -42.79 22.79
N CYS A 574 16.53 -42.44 22.71
CA CYS A 574 15.76 -41.96 23.85
C CYS A 574 14.71 -43.01 24.21
N GLU A 575 14.73 -43.48 25.45
CA GLU A 575 13.63 -44.23 26.06
C GLU A 575 13.08 -43.39 27.21
N GLY A 576 11.90 -42.80 27.00
CA GLY A 576 11.33 -41.81 27.92
C GLY A 576 12.18 -40.52 27.98
N ASP A 577 12.26 -39.91 29.16
CA ASP A 577 12.89 -38.59 29.36
C ASP A 577 14.42 -38.62 29.53
N VAL A 578 15.08 -39.73 29.19
CA VAL A 578 16.55 -39.86 29.27
C VAL A 578 17.11 -40.32 27.93
N CYS A 579 17.94 -39.49 27.32
CA CYS A 579 18.66 -39.82 26.10
C CYS A 579 20.11 -40.20 26.41
N ARG A 580 20.60 -41.29 25.81
CA ARG A 580 22.01 -41.68 25.85
C ARG A 580 22.56 -41.81 24.43
N LYS A 581 23.86 -41.55 24.31
CA LYS A 581 24.62 -41.71 23.07
C LYS A 581 24.65 -43.20 22.71
N ALA A 582 24.16 -43.54 21.51
CA ALA A 582 24.19 -44.92 21.01
C ALA A 582 25.61 -45.38 20.66
#